data_AF-A0A960T1U7-F1
#
_entry.id   AF-A0A960T1U7-F1
#
_cell.length_a   1.000
_cell.length_b   1.000
_cell.length_c   1.000
_cell.angle_alpha   90.00
_cell.angle_beta   90.00
_cell.angle_gamma   90.00
#
_symmetry.space_group_name_H-M   'P 1'
#
loop_
_entity.id
_entity.type
_entity.pdbx_description
1 polymer ?
#
loop_
_entity_poly.entity_id
_entity_poly.type
_entity_poly.pdbx_seq_one_letter_code
_entity_poly.pdbx_strand_id
1 'polypeptide(L)'
;GKKKTLRQIAMDICDRLLSLLLPDGDGYRPCFGDAKRYSDDPTWRNLLLFHEYFHAETGEGLGASHQTGWTALIVRLVRERREKLEAMKPPARRKTKTST
;
A
#
# COMPACT_ATOMS: atom_id res chain seq x y z
N GLY A 1 -4.58 -11.70 21.18
CA GLY A 1 -3.92 -11.38 19.89
C GLY A 1 -3.78 -12.64 19.04
N LYS A 2 -3.65 -12.52 17.72
CA LYS A 2 -3.48 -13.66 16.79
C LYS A 2 -1.99 -13.96 16.60
N LYS A 3 -1.57 -15.22 16.80
CA LYS A 3 -0.19 -15.66 16.49
C LYS A 3 0.02 -15.70 14.98
N LYS A 4 1.14 -15.16 14.52
CA LYS A 4 1.55 -15.07 13.11
C LYS A 4 3.05 -15.35 13.00
N THR A 5 3.50 -15.84 11.85
CA THR A 5 4.94 -15.99 11.57
C THR A 5 5.57 -14.61 11.36
N LEU A 6 6.90 -14.49 11.52
CA LEU A 6 7.62 -13.24 11.23
C LEU A 6 7.35 -12.72 9.81
N ARG A 7 7.22 -13.64 8.84
CA ARG A 7 6.87 -13.28 7.46
C ARG A 7 5.47 -12.66 7.37
N GLN A 8 4.49 -13.24 8.05
CA GLN A 8 3.12 -12.70 8.07
C GLN A 8 3.07 -11.33 8.77
N ILE A 9 3.80 -11.17 9.88
CA ILE A 9 3.89 -9.89 10.58
C ILE A 9 4.53 -8.82 9.70
N ALA A 10 5.63 -9.14 9.01
CA ALA A 10 6.27 -8.22 8.07
C ALA A 10 5.33 -7.81 6.91
N MET A 11 4.51 -8.74 6.42
CA MET A 11 3.48 -8.43 5.42
C MET A 11 2.39 -7.52 5.98
N ASP A 12 1.89 -7.77 7.19
CA ASP A 12 0.90 -6.90 7.81
C ASP A 12 1.42 -5.46 7.98
N ILE A 13 2.69 -5.31 8.37
CA ILE A 13 3.33 -4.00 8.53
C ILE A 13 3.46 -3.31 7.17
N CYS A 14 3.93 -4.04 6.14
CA CYS A 14 3.99 -3.56 4.76
C CYS A 14 2.62 -3.04 4.29
N ASP A 15 1.55 -3.80 4.57
CA ASP A 15 0.20 -3.47 4.14
C ASP A 15 -0.34 -2.21 4.82
N ARG A 16 -0.05 -2.06 6.12
CA ARG A 16 -0.42 -0.87 6.90
C ARG A 16 0.33 0.38 6.47
N LEU A 17 1.61 0.25 6.08
CA LEU A 17 2.36 1.38 5.55
C LEU A 17 1.85 1.79 4.17
N LEU A 18 1.56 0.80 3.31
CA LEU A 18 1.00 1.05 1.98
C LEU A 18 -0.40 1.67 2.05
N SER A 19 -1.23 1.26 3.01
CA SER A 19 -2.59 1.78 3.15
C SER A 19 -2.65 3.28 3.46
N LEU A 20 -1.56 3.89 3.95
CA LEU A 20 -1.50 5.34 4.13
C LEU A 20 -1.67 6.10 2.80
N LEU A 21 -1.21 5.51 1.69
CA LEU A 21 -1.19 6.13 0.37
C LEU A 21 -2.16 5.49 -0.62
N LEU A 22 -2.88 4.43 -0.25
CA LEU A 22 -3.84 3.77 -1.14
C LEU A 22 -5.24 4.36 -0.94
N PRO A 23 -6.02 4.52 -2.02
CA PRO A 23 -7.40 4.94 -1.88
C PRO A 23 -8.23 3.77 -1.34
N ASP A 24 -9.19 4.07 -0.48
CA ASP A 24 -10.25 3.14 -0.12
C ASP A 24 -11.37 3.10 -1.17
N GLY A 25 -12.51 2.51 -0.83
CA GLY A 25 -13.67 2.40 -1.72
C GLY A 25 -14.25 3.75 -2.16
N ASP A 26 -14.12 4.77 -1.32
CA ASP A 26 -14.63 6.12 -1.58
C ASP A 26 -13.55 7.05 -2.17
N GLY A 27 -12.32 6.55 -2.32
CA GLY A 27 -11.19 7.30 -2.86
C GLY A 27 -10.40 8.07 -1.81
N TYR A 28 -10.76 7.95 -0.53
CA TYR A 28 -10.07 8.58 0.59
C TYR A 28 -8.71 7.92 0.82
N ARG A 29 -7.71 8.74 1.16
CA ARG A 29 -6.38 8.27 1.55
C ARG A 29 -6.03 8.89 2.91
N PRO A 30 -5.60 8.09 3.89
CA PRO A 30 -5.19 8.61 5.18
C PRO A 30 -4.17 9.76 5.08
N CYS A 31 -3.21 9.68 4.15
CA CYS A 31 -2.18 10.71 3.98
C CYS A 31 -2.72 12.12 3.71
N PHE A 32 -3.96 12.26 3.21
CA PHE A 32 -4.55 13.56 2.92
C PHE A 32 -5.42 14.13 4.05
N GLY A 33 -5.65 13.39 5.14
CA GLY A 33 -6.50 13.87 6.24
C GLY A 33 -7.84 14.39 5.73
N ASP A 34 -8.28 15.55 6.19
CA ASP A 34 -9.55 16.16 5.80
C ASP A 34 -9.53 16.92 4.45
N ALA A 35 -8.43 16.83 3.68
CA ALA A 35 -8.29 17.53 2.40
C ALA A 35 -9.10 16.84 1.27
N LYS A 36 -10.43 16.97 1.34
CA LYS A 36 -11.41 16.34 0.43
C LYS A 36 -11.18 16.58 -1.06
N ARG A 37 -10.47 17.64 -1.44
CA ARG A 37 -10.08 17.84 -2.85
C ARG A 37 -9.35 16.62 -3.44
N TYR A 38 -8.57 15.90 -2.63
CA TYR A 38 -7.81 14.74 -3.09
C TYR A 38 -8.62 13.43 -3.12
N SER A 39 -9.87 13.45 -2.67
CA SER A 39 -10.83 12.35 -2.87
C SER A 39 -11.88 12.70 -3.92
N ASP A 40 -12.45 13.91 -3.83
CA ASP A 40 -13.68 14.30 -4.51
C ASP A 40 -13.43 14.87 -5.91
N ASP A 41 -12.29 15.56 -6.11
CA ASP A 41 -11.96 16.21 -7.38
C ASP A 41 -11.13 15.26 -8.28
N PRO A 42 -11.66 14.85 -9.45
CA PRO A 42 -10.94 13.95 -10.38
C PRO A 42 -9.58 14.47 -10.84
N THR A 43 -9.38 15.79 -10.90
CA THR A 43 -8.10 16.40 -11.28
C THR A 43 -7.04 16.21 -10.19
N TRP A 44 -7.44 16.17 -8.93
CA TRP A 44 -6.53 16.08 -7.78
C TRP A 44 -6.38 14.67 -7.22
N ARG A 45 -7.37 13.79 -7.43
CA ARG A 45 -7.44 12.44 -6.84
C ARG A 45 -6.21 11.54 -7.07
N ASN A 46 -5.49 11.79 -8.16
CA ASN A 46 -4.31 11.01 -8.54
C ASN A 46 -2.97 11.72 -8.26
N LEU A 47 -3.00 12.93 -7.68
CA LEU A 47 -1.80 13.68 -7.32
C LEU A 47 -1.34 13.30 -5.90
N LEU A 48 -0.57 12.21 -5.81
CA LEU A 48 -0.01 11.74 -4.54
C LEU A 48 1.08 12.68 -4.00
N LEU A 49 1.03 12.92 -2.69
CA LEU A 49 2.04 13.66 -1.95
C LEU A 49 2.82 12.72 -1.03
N PHE A 50 4.09 13.05 -0.78
CA PHE A 50 4.97 12.30 0.10
C PHE A 50 5.34 13.19 1.27
N HIS A 51 4.74 12.90 2.41
CA HIS A 51 4.90 13.68 3.63
C HIS A 51 6.13 13.22 4.43
N GLU A 52 6.65 14.12 5.26
CA GLU A 52 7.83 13.89 6.09
C GLU A 52 7.55 12.85 7.19
N TYR A 53 6.39 12.94 7.83
CA TYR A 53 5.92 11.99 8.83
C TYR A 53 4.39 11.88 8.79
N PHE A 54 3.84 10.92 9.53
CA PHE A 54 2.40 10.66 9.56
C PHE A 54 1.87 10.65 10.99
N HIS A 55 0.67 11.18 11.19
CA HIS A 55 -0.01 11.13 12.46
C HIS A 55 -0.29 9.67 12.86
N ALA A 56 0.03 9.28 14.09
CA ALA A 56 0.05 7.87 14.49
C ALA A 56 -1.33 7.19 14.49
N GLU A 57 -2.39 7.95 14.76
CA GLU A 57 -3.76 7.43 14.84
C GLU A 57 -4.50 7.51 13.51
N THR A 58 -4.50 8.68 12.86
CA THR A 58 -5.25 8.94 11.62
C THR A 58 -4.48 8.56 10.37
N GLY A 59 -3.14 8.57 10.40
CA GLY A 59 -2.30 8.41 9.22
C GLY A 59 -2.19 9.66 8.34
N GLU A 60 -2.63 10.82 8.82
CA GLU A 60 -2.49 12.10 8.11
C GLU A 60 -1.02 12.44 7.86
N GLY A 61 -0.69 12.84 6.63
CA GLY A 61 0.64 13.27 6.27
C GLY A 61 0.94 14.68 6.77
N LEU A 62 2.05 14.85 7.48
CA LEU A 62 2.45 16.08 8.14
C LEU A 62 3.87 16.51 7.72
N GLY A 63 4.21 17.77 7.98
CA GLY A 63 5.48 18.37 7.55
C GLY A 63 5.53 18.65 6.05
N ALA A 64 6.73 18.60 5.46
CA ALA A 64 6.91 18.87 4.03
C ALA A 64 6.17 17.83 3.16
N SER A 65 5.33 18.28 2.22
CA SER A 65 4.50 17.42 1.35
C SER A 65 5.19 16.89 0.09
N HIS A 66 6.38 17.41 -0.23
CA HIS A 66 7.22 17.00 -1.36
C HIS A 66 8.49 16.28 -0.89
N GLN A 67 8.42 15.59 0.25
CA GLN A 67 9.53 14.89 0.85
C GLN A 67 9.70 13.50 0.20
N THR A 68 10.27 13.48 -1.01
CA THR A 68 10.62 12.25 -1.74
C THR A 68 11.91 11.60 -1.24
N GLY A 69 12.24 11.81 0.04
CA GLY A 69 13.35 11.18 0.75
C GLY A 69 13.01 9.78 1.23
N TRP A 70 12.98 9.56 2.54
CA TRP A 70 12.70 8.23 3.10
C TRP A 70 11.29 7.72 2.78
N THR A 71 10.29 8.61 2.62
CA THR A 71 8.92 8.18 2.31
C THR A 71 8.83 7.52 0.92
N ALA A 72 9.75 7.83 0.00
CA ALA A 72 9.84 7.15 -1.30
C ALA A 72 10.20 5.64 -1.17
N LEU A 73 10.73 5.19 -0.03
CA LEU A 73 10.98 3.77 0.24
C LEU A 73 9.70 2.92 0.20
N ILE A 74 8.51 3.53 0.26
CA ILE A 74 7.25 2.82 0.04
C ILE A 74 7.21 2.11 -1.34
N VAL A 75 7.89 2.63 -2.36
CA VAL A 75 7.98 1.99 -3.68
C VAL A 75 8.65 0.63 -3.60
N ARG A 76 9.66 0.48 -2.73
CA ARG A 76 10.29 -0.82 -2.46
C ARG A 76 9.30 -1.78 -1.80
N LEU A 77 8.49 -1.29 -0.86
CA LEU A 77 7.45 -2.10 -0.22
C LEU A 77 6.40 -2.61 -1.21
N VAL A 78 5.98 -1.78 -2.18
CA VAL A 78 5.08 -2.20 -3.27
C VAL A 78 5.69 -3.38 -4.05
N ARG A 79 6.97 -3.27 -4.44
CA ARG A 79 7.67 -4.31 -5.19
C ARG A 79 7.78 -5.62 -4.39
N GLU A 80 8.27 -5.53 -3.17
CA GLU A 80 8.41 -6.70 -2.30
C GLU A 80 7.06 -7.37 -2.00
N ARG A 81 6.00 -6.58 -1.81
CA ARG A 81 4.65 -7.09 -1.60
C ARG A 81 4.19 -7.88 -2.82
N ARG A 82 4.36 -7.34 -4.03
CA ARG A 82 4.02 -8.05 -5.28
C ARG A 82 4.75 -9.38 -5.40
N GLU A 83 6.07 -9.37 -5.25
CA GLU A 83 6.91 -10.58 -5.36
C GLU A 83 6.49 -11.66 -4.33
N LYS A 84 6.21 -11.25 -3.09
CA LYS A 84 5.76 -12.16 -2.04
C LYS A 84 4.36 -12.71 -2.31
N LEU A 85 3.45 -11.94 -2.91
CA LEU A 85 2.14 -12.41 -3.33
C LEU A 85 2.24 -13.43 -4.48
N GLU A 86 3.09 -13.19 -5.47
CA GLU A 86 3.32 -14.14 -6.56
C GLU A 86 3.92 -15.45 -6.06
N ALA A 87 4.88 -15.39 -5.13
CA ALA A 87 5.48 -16.59 -4.53
C ALA A 87 4.50 -17.42 -3.66
N MET A 88 3.35 -16.87 -3.28
CA MET A 88 2.30 -17.57 -2.53
C MET A 88 1.26 -18.24 -3.44
N LYS A 89 1.24 -17.95 -4.74
CA LYS A 89 0.29 -18.59 -5.66
C LYS A 89 0.66 -20.07 -5.84
N PRO A 90 -0.30 -21.00 -5.72
CA PRO A 90 -0.04 -22.41 -6.01
C PRO A 90 0.37 -22.59 -7.48
N PRO A 91 1.27 -23.53 -7.80
CA PRO A 91 1.72 -23.76 -9.16
C PRO A 91 0.53 -24.13 -10.06
N ALA A 92 0.54 -23.61 -11.29
CA ALA A 92 -0.51 -23.88 -12.27
C ALA A 92 -0.66 -25.40 -12.51
N ARG A 93 -1.89 -25.91 -12.40
CA ARG A 93 -2.19 -27.34 -12.59
C ARG A 93 -1.82 -27.73 -14.03
N ARG A 94 -0.83 -28.60 -14.19
CA ARG A 94 -0.36 -29.08 -15.50
C ARG A 94 -1.51 -29.84 -16.17
N LYS A 95 -2.01 -29.37 -17.32
CA LYS A 95 -2.99 -30.10 -18.12
C LYS A 95 -2.33 -31.37 -18.66
N THR A 96 -2.73 -32.53 -18.16
CA THR A 96 -2.36 -33.82 -18.75
C THR A 96 -3.05 -33.92 -20.10
N LYS A 97 -2.26 -33.92 -21.19
CA LYS A 97 -2.77 -34.28 -22.52
C LYS A 97 -3.10 -35.78 -22.47
N THR A 98 -4.38 -36.11 -22.40
CA THR A 98 -4.88 -37.44 -22.77
C THR A 98 -4.67 -37.59 -24.27
N SER A 99 -3.65 -38.37 -24.64
CA SER A 99 -3.47 -38.84 -26.02
C SER A 99 -4.55 -39.90 -26.27
N THR A 100 -5.36 -39.69 -27.31
CA THR A 100 -6.19 -40.71 -27.93
C THR A 100 -5.47 -41.18 -29.18
#